data_AF-A0A925PY56-F1
#
_entry.id   AF-A0A925PY56-F1
#
_cell.length_a   1.000
_cell.length_b   1.000
_cell.length_c   1.000
_cell.angle_alpha   90.00
_cell.angle_beta   90.00
_cell.angle_gamma   90.00
#
_symmetry.space_group_name_H-M   'P 1'
#
loop_
_entity.id
_entity.type
_entity.pdbx_description
1 polymer ?
#
loop_
_entity_poly.entity_id
_entity_poly.type
_entity_poly.pdbx_seq_one_letter_code
_entity_poly.pdbx_strand_id
1 'polypeptide(L)'
;MLEGRELEAAAVAARLKAFRADPARAVPRYLKGIEPLPDGAILLRFAQGKFPSRLPGGLAPAEAEMLRVAADEFVRRVCLWDHSDHYQVLCARRDAAYEAIKENYHLLMALLHPDRQEAASQAWPEAFAQRVNLAYATLGDNAARREYDARLRT
;
A
#
# COMPACT_ATOMS: atom_id res chain seq x y z
N MET A 1 -27.27 -1.77 1.27
CA MET A 1 -26.45 -0.57 1.01
C MET A 1 -25.05 -0.89 1.46
N LEU A 2 -24.04 -0.59 0.65
CA LEU A 2 -22.65 -0.82 1.03
C LEU A 2 -22.23 0.25 2.04
N GLU A 3 -21.55 -0.16 3.11
CA GLU A 3 -20.96 0.78 4.07
C GLU A 3 -19.80 1.55 3.41
N GLY A 4 -19.45 2.74 3.93
CA GLY A 4 -18.39 3.57 3.32
C GLY A 4 -17.07 2.82 3.08
N ARG A 5 -16.66 1.95 4.02
CA ARG A 5 -15.46 1.12 3.87
C ARG A 5 -15.57 0.03 2.80
N GLU A 6 -16.77 -0.47 2.53
CA GLU A 6 -16.99 -1.48 1.47
C GLU A 6 -16.88 -0.84 0.08
N LEU A 7 -17.35 0.41 -0.06
CA LEU A 7 -17.17 1.21 -1.28
C LEU A 7 -15.69 1.52 -1.55
N GLU A 8 -14.95 1.93 -0.52
CA GLU A 8 -13.50 2.15 -0.64
C GLU A 8 -12.77 0.85 -1.00
N ALA A 9 -13.14 -0.28 -0.39
CA ALA A 9 -12.56 -1.57 -0.72
C ALA A 9 -12.84 -1.99 -2.17
N ALA A 10 -14.06 -1.75 -2.67
CA ALA A 10 -14.40 -1.97 -4.07
C ALA A 10 -13.59 -1.07 -5.02
N ALA A 11 -13.35 0.19 -4.65
CA ALA A 11 -12.53 1.12 -5.42
C ALA A 11 -11.06 0.67 -5.48
N VAL A 12 -10.49 0.21 -4.36
CA VAL A 12 -9.14 -0.38 -4.32
C VAL A 12 -9.08 -1.64 -5.17
N ALA A 13 -10.07 -2.53 -5.08
CA ALA A 13 -10.14 -3.74 -5.90
C ALA A 13 -10.16 -3.42 -7.41
N ALA A 14 -10.99 -2.47 -7.84
CA ALA A 14 -11.04 -2.02 -9.23
C ALA A 14 -9.69 -1.46 -9.70
N ARG A 15 -9.01 -0.70 -8.84
CA ARG A 15 -7.69 -0.13 -9.15
C ARG A 15 -6.62 -1.21 -9.31
N LEU A 16 -6.63 -2.23 -8.44
CA LEU A 16 -5.70 -3.35 -8.53
C LEU A 16 -5.92 -4.20 -9.79
N LYS A 17 -7.19 -4.41 -10.18
CA LYS A 17 -7.54 -5.07 -11.46
C LYS A 17 -6.98 -4.27 -12.65
N ALA A 18 -7.14 -2.95 -12.65
CA ALA A 18 -6.61 -2.08 -13.70
C ALA A 18 -5.07 -2.06 -13.72
N PHE A 19 -4.44 -2.00 -12.55
CA PHE A 19 -2.97 -2.07 -12.42
C PHE A 19 -2.42 -3.37 -13.00
N ARG A 20 -3.03 -4.52 -12.66
CA ARG A 20 -2.61 -5.83 -13.16
C ARG A 20 -2.80 -5.98 -14.67
N ALA A 21 -3.82 -5.35 -15.25
CA ALA A 21 -4.09 -5.43 -16.69
C ALA A 21 -2.98 -4.77 -17.53
N ASP A 22 -2.37 -3.69 -17.05
CA ASP A 22 -1.27 -2.99 -17.74
C ASP A 22 -0.34 -2.28 -16.75
N PRO A 23 0.55 -3.04 -16.08
CA PRO A 23 1.41 -2.46 -15.06
C PRO A 23 2.51 -1.58 -15.66
N ALA A 24 2.93 -1.84 -16.90
CA ALA A 24 3.92 -1.02 -17.61
C ALA A 24 3.41 0.41 -17.81
N ARG A 25 2.12 0.57 -18.11
CA ARG A 25 1.47 1.89 -18.19
C ARG A 25 1.11 2.45 -16.82
N ALA A 26 0.69 1.62 -15.87
CA ALA A 26 0.19 2.08 -14.57
C ALA A 26 1.31 2.58 -13.65
N VAL A 27 2.42 1.85 -13.51
CA VAL A 27 3.50 2.15 -12.54
C VAL A 27 4.03 3.60 -12.69
N PRO A 28 4.42 4.08 -13.89
CA PRO A 28 4.98 5.42 -14.02
C PRO A 28 4.00 6.53 -13.60
N ARG A 29 2.70 6.29 -13.70
CA ARG A 29 1.68 7.28 -13.32
C ARG A 29 1.60 7.46 -11.80
N TYR A 30 1.72 6.38 -11.03
CA TYR A 30 1.79 6.48 -9.57
C TYR A 30 3.11 7.08 -9.10
N LEU A 31 4.23 6.66 -9.69
CA LEU A 31 5.55 7.18 -9.32
C LEU A 31 5.68 8.68 -9.58
N LYS A 32 5.05 9.19 -10.64
CA LYS A 32 4.98 10.62 -10.98
C LYS A 32 3.86 11.37 -10.24
N GLY A 33 3.09 10.71 -9.38
CA GLY A 33 1.95 11.33 -8.67
C GLY A 33 0.79 11.75 -9.56
N ILE A 34 0.71 11.27 -10.81
CA ILE A 34 -0.40 11.53 -11.74
C ILE A 34 -1.65 10.81 -11.24
N GLU A 35 -1.48 9.57 -10.77
CA GLU A 35 -2.53 8.82 -10.09
C GLU A 35 -2.31 8.94 -8.57
N PRO A 36 -3.33 9.27 -7.77
CA PRO A 36 -3.20 9.23 -6.31
C PRO A 36 -2.91 7.80 -5.88
N LEU A 37 -2.34 7.56 -4.69
CA LEU A 37 -2.30 6.21 -4.13
C LEU A 37 -3.71 5.75 -3.72
N PRO A 38 -4.03 4.45 -3.80
CA PRO A 38 -5.25 3.91 -3.20
C PRO A 38 -5.20 4.06 -1.67
N ASP A 39 -6.31 3.75 -0.99
CA ASP A 39 -6.29 3.64 0.46
C ASP A 39 -5.26 2.57 0.89
N GLY A 40 -4.26 3.00 1.66
CA GLY A 40 -3.12 2.16 2.03
C GLY A 40 -3.53 1.03 2.97
N ALA A 41 -4.44 1.29 3.90
CA ALA A 41 -4.82 0.30 4.90
C ALA A 41 -5.61 -0.85 4.27
N ILE A 42 -6.47 -0.55 3.30
CA ILE A 42 -7.18 -1.55 2.49
C ILE A 42 -6.20 -2.29 1.57
N LEU A 43 -5.33 -1.58 0.85
CA LEU A 43 -4.31 -2.16 -0.03
C LEU A 43 -3.44 -3.20 0.73
N LEU A 44 -2.92 -2.82 1.89
CA LEU A 44 -2.03 -3.67 2.68
C LEU A 44 -2.77 -4.86 3.29
N ARG A 45 -4.04 -4.71 3.68
CA ARG A 45 -4.90 -5.84 4.09
C ARG A 45 -5.11 -6.81 2.93
N PHE A 46 -5.36 -6.32 1.72
CA PHE A 46 -5.49 -7.19 0.54
C PHE A 46 -4.20 -7.94 0.27
N ALA A 47 -3.03 -7.29 0.37
CA ALA A 47 -1.73 -7.97 0.24
C ALA A 47 -1.52 -9.08 1.30
N GLN A 48 -2.07 -8.90 2.51
CA GLN A 48 -2.11 -9.92 3.56
C GLN A 48 -3.21 -10.98 3.37
N GLY A 49 -3.98 -10.94 2.27
CA GLY A 49 -5.09 -11.87 2.00
C GLY A 49 -6.35 -11.60 2.85
N LYS A 50 -6.45 -10.42 3.47
CA LYS A 50 -7.58 -10.03 4.32
C LYS A 50 -8.55 -9.17 3.54
N PHE A 51 -9.74 -9.70 3.29
CA PHE A 51 -10.79 -9.03 2.54
C PHE A 51 -12.02 -8.78 3.42
N PRO A 52 -12.73 -7.66 3.25
CA PRO A 52 -13.99 -7.45 3.93
C PRO A 52 -15.03 -8.46 3.44
N SER A 53 -15.84 -8.97 4.37
CA SER A 53 -16.78 -10.07 4.13
C SER A 53 -17.89 -9.75 3.13
N ARG A 54 -18.15 -8.47 2.85
CA ARG A 54 -19.23 -7.99 1.97
C ARG A 54 -18.71 -7.09 0.85
N LEU A 55 -17.81 -7.61 0.02
CA LEU A 55 -17.61 -7.00 -1.29
C LEU A 55 -18.83 -7.27 -2.19
N PRO A 56 -19.24 -6.33 -3.05
CA PRO A 56 -20.40 -6.51 -3.92
C PRO A 56 -20.24 -7.76 -4.79
N GLY A 57 -21.14 -8.74 -4.62
CA GLY A 57 -21.12 -10.02 -5.36
C GLY A 57 -20.42 -11.19 -4.65
N GLY A 58 -19.72 -10.96 -3.52
CA GLY A 58 -18.88 -11.96 -2.87
C GLY A 58 -17.62 -12.26 -3.69
N LEU A 59 -16.44 -12.24 -3.05
CA LEU A 59 -15.21 -12.59 -3.74
C LEU A 59 -15.14 -14.10 -3.91
N ALA A 60 -15.15 -14.58 -5.15
CA ALA A 60 -14.75 -15.94 -5.44
C ALA A 60 -13.29 -16.16 -4.97
N PRO A 61 -12.91 -17.36 -4.50
CA PRO A 61 -11.55 -17.62 -4.01
C PRO A 61 -10.45 -17.23 -5.01
N ALA A 62 -10.67 -17.47 -6.31
CA ALA A 62 -9.75 -17.08 -7.37
C ALA A 62 -9.60 -15.55 -7.51
N GLU A 63 -10.69 -14.81 -7.30
CA GLU A 63 -10.66 -13.35 -7.34
C GLU A 63 -9.94 -12.76 -6.13
N ALA A 64 -10.19 -13.31 -4.93
CA ALA A 64 -9.48 -12.93 -3.72
C ALA A 64 -7.97 -13.15 -3.86
N GLU A 65 -7.55 -14.31 -4.38
CA GLU A 65 -6.14 -14.60 -4.61
C GLU A 65 -5.52 -13.67 -5.67
N MET A 66 -6.26 -13.38 -6.75
CA MET A 66 -5.84 -12.43 -7.77
C MET A 66 -5.61 -11.03 -7.19
N LEU A 67 -6.52 -10.55 -6.33
CA LEU A 67 -6.39 -9.26 -5.66
C LEU A 67 -5.24 -9.24 -4.65
N ARG A 68 -5.01 -10.33 -3.93
CA ARG A 68 -3.88 -10.47 -3.01
C ARG A 68 -2.55 -10.32 -3.74
N VAL A 69 -2.38 -11.07 -4.84
CA VAL A 69 -1.18 -11.01 -5.68
C VAL A 69 -1.00 -9.63 -6.31
N ALA A 70 -2.07 -9.03 -6.82
CA ALA A 70 -2.01 -7.68 -7.40
C ALA A 70 -1.64 -6.62 -6.35
N ALA A 71 -2.12 -6.74 -5.12
CA ALA A 71 -1.78 -5.84 -4.02
C ALA A 71 -0.31 -5.99 -3.61
N ASP A 72 0.20 -7.22 -3.48
CA ASP A 72 1.61 -7.50 -3.20
C ASP A 72 2.52 -6.87 -4.28
N GLU A 73 2.20 -7.10 -5.55
CA GLU A 73 2.95 -6.52 -6.67
C GLU A 73 2.88 -4.99 -6.69
N PHE A 74 1.71 -4.40 -6.39
CA PHE A 74 1.57 -2.96 -6.29
C PHE A 74 2.48 -2.39 -5.20
N VAL A 75 2.50 -3.00 -4.02
CA VAL A 75 3.38 -2.57 -2.91
C VAL A 75 4.84 -2.65 -3.33
N ARG A 76 5.27 -3.73 -4.01
CA ARG A 76 6.65 -3.87 -4.51
C ARG A 76 7.02 -2.80 -5.54
N ARG A 77 6.17 -2.60 -6.55
CA ARG A 77 6.50 -1.79 -7.74
C ARG A 77 6.20 -0.30 -7.59
N VAL A 78 5.36 0.06 -6.64
CA VAL A 78 4.92 1.45 -6.42
C VAL A 78 5.35 1.93 -5.04
N CYS A 79 4.93 1.28 -3.96
CA CYS A 79 5.25 1.78 -2.61
C CYS A 79 6.74 1.64 -2.29
N LEU A 80 7.33 0.48 -2.59
CA LEU A 80 8.72 0.14 -2.23
C LEU A 80 9.70 0.23 -3.40
N TRP A 81 9.35 0.98 -4.45
CA TRP A 81 10.29 1.33 -5.52
C TRP A 81 11.47 2.13 -4.99
N ASP A 82 12.66 2.00 -5.59
CA ASP A 82 13.92 2.51 -5.02
C ASP A 82 13.92 4.01 -4.72
N HIS A 83 13.21 4.82 -5.52
CA HIS A 83 13.12 6.27 -5.33
C HIS A 83 11.78 6.74 -4.75
N SER A 84 11.01 5.84 -4.14
CA SER A 84 9.78 6.21 -3.44
C SER A 84 10.06 7.16 -2.27
N ASP A 85 9.27 8.22 -2.17
CA ASP A 85 9.26 9.13 -1.03
C ASP A 85 8.69 8.42 0.23
N HIS A 86 8.82 9.04 1.42
CA HIS A 86 8.37 8.42 2.66
C HIS A 86 6.85 8.16 2.69
N TYR A 87 6.05 8.95 1.98
CA TYR A 87 4.62 8.72 1.88
C TYR A 87 4.32 7.50 1.01
N GLN A 88 4.97 7.39 -0.14
CA GLN A 88 4.88 6.22 -1.02
C GLN A 88 5.35 4.95 -0.29
N VAL A 89 6.46 5.00 0.43
CA VAL A 89 6.98 3.86 1.24
C VAL A 89 5.95 3.38 2.25
N LEU A 90 5.20 4.29 2.89
CA LEU A 90 4.13 3.94 3.83
C LEU A 90 2.77 3.72 3.15
N CYS A 91 2.73 3.59 1.82
CA CYS A 91 1.50 3.53 1.01
C CYS A 91 0.45 4.58 1.45
N ALA A 92 0.90 5.77 1.82
CA ALA A 92 0.10 6.85 2.38
C ALA A 92 0.01 8.00 1.39
N ARG A 93 -1.11 8.71 1.39
CA ARG A 93 -1.21 10.00 0.70
C ARG A 93 -0.47 11.08 1.49
N ARG A 94 -0.01 12.14 0.81
CA ARG A 94 0.70 13.26 1.44
C ARG A 94 -0.14 13.99 2.50
N ASP A 95 -1.46 14.01 2.32
CA ASP A 95 -2.45 14.57 3.24
C ASP A 95 -2.92 13.60 4.34
N ALA A 96 -2.33 12.39 4.43
CA ALA A 96 -2.75 11.40 5.41
C ALA A 96 -2.57 11.88 6.85
N ALA A 97 -3.57 11.61 7.69
CA ALA A 97 -3.48 11.81 9.13
C ALA A 97 -2.44 10.85 9.76
N TYR A 98 -1.96 11.20 10.95
CA TYR A 98 -0.98 10.39 11.68
C TYR A 98 -1.48 8.96 11.94
N GLU A 99 -2.76 8.81 12.23
CA GLU A 99 -3.43 7.54 12.53
C GLU A 99 -3.36 6.60 11.32
N ALA A 100 -3.57 7.12 10.11
CA ALA A 100 -3.45 6.34 8.88
C ALA A 100 -1.99 5.95 8.60
N ILE A 101 -1.03 6.85 8.84
CA ILE A 101 0.41 6.57 8.73
C ILE A 101 0.82 5.44 9.68
N LYS A 102 0.38 5.51 10.94
CA LYS A 102 0.66 4.49 11.96
C LYS A 102 0.00 3.15 11.63
N GLU A 103 -1.25 3.16 11.17
CA GLU A 103 -1.93 1.94 10.75
C GLU A 103 -1.20 1.26 9.58
N ASN A 104 -0.85 2.02 8.54
CA ASN A 104 -0.12 1.50 7.39
C ASN A 104 1.25 0.95 7.79
N TYR A 105 1.98 1.63 8.68
CA TYR A 105 3.25 1.15 9.21
C TYR A 105 3.10 -0.24 9.85
N HIS A 106 2.13 -0.43 10.74
CA HIS A 106 1.90 -1.73 11.38
C HIS A 106 1.48 -2.81 10.38
N LEU A 107 0.66 -2.47 9.39
CA LEU A 107 0.28 -3.40 8.33
C LEU A 107 1.46 -3.77 7.41
N LEU A 108 2.35 -2.83 7.11
CA LEU A 108 3.58 -3.08 6.35
C LEU A 108 4.54 -3.97 7.12
N MET A 109 4.84 -3.67 8.38
CA MET A 109 5.70 -4.53 9.20
C MET A 109 5.13 -5.94 9.35
N ALA A 110 3.82 -6.06 9.47
CA ALA A 110 3.13 -7.35 9.51
C ALA A 110 3.15 -8.09 8.16
N LEU A 111 3.28 -7.39 7.02
CA LEU A 111 3.40 -7.98 5.68
C LEU A 111 4.85 -8.40 5.39
N LEU A 112 5.83 -7.61 5.83
CA LEU A 112 7.26 -7.81 5.60
C LEU A 112 7.88 -8.83 6.57
N HIS A 113 7.18 -9.25 7.62
CA HIS A 113 7.71 -10.16 8.64
C HIS A 113 8.18 -11.51 8.05
N PRO A 114 9.41 -11.97 8.33
CA PRO A 114 9.98 -13.20 7.75
C PRO A 114 9.14 -14.46 8.02
N ASP A 115 8.56 -14.59 9.22
CA ASP A 115 7.71 -15.75 9.58
C ASP A 115 6.44 -15.89 8.72
N ARG A 116 6.06 -14.85 7.96
CA ARG A 116 4.92 -14.92 7.04
C ARG A 116 5.32 -15.18 5.59
N GLN A 117 6.61 -15.32 5.31
CA GLN A 117 7.16 -15.47 3.97
C GLN A 117 7.26 -16.94 3.53
N GLU A 118 7.03 -17.91 4.41
CA GLU A 118 7.09 -19.36 4.10
C GLU A 118 6.08 -19.79 3.01
N ALA A 119 4.97 -19.05 2.85
CA ALA A 119 3.94 -19.30 1.84
C ALA A 119 3.99 -18.34 0.64
N ALA A 120 4.91 -17.36 0.64
CA ALA A 120 5.01 -16.37 -0.43
C ALA A 120 5.99 -16.85 -1.51
N SER A 121 5.64 -16.64 -2.79
CA SER A 121 6.48 -17.01 -3.94
C SER A 121 7.82 -16.29 -3.94
N GLN A 122 7.92 -15.15 -3.25
CA GLN A 122 9.13 -14.36 -3.12
C GLN A 122 9.19 -13.69 -1.75
N ALA A 123 10.21 -14.03 -0.97
CA ALA A 123 10.58 -13.35 0.25
C ALA A 123 10.70 -11.83 0.04
N TRP A 124 10.31 -11.05 1.06
CA TRP A 124 10.53 -9.61 1.07
C TRP A 124 11.98 -9.33 1.48
N PRO A 125 12.73 -8.48 0.74
CA PRO A 125 14.06 -8.05 1.17
C PRO A 125 14.04 -7.36 2.54
N GLU A 126 14.99 -7.70 3.40
CA GLU A 126 15.13 -7.09 4.74
C GLU A 126 15.25 -5.56 4.67
N ALA A 127 15.92 -5.05 3.64
CA ALA A 127 16.08 -3.62 3.38
C ALA A 127 14.74 -2.86 3.29
N PHE A 128 13.64 -3.53 2.91
CA PHE A 128 12.32 -2.88 2.88
C PHE A 128 11.80 -2.54 4.26
N ALA A 129 12.01 -3.41 5.25
CA ALA A 129 11.62 -3.13 6.63
C ALA A 129 12.39 -1.92 7.18
N GLN A 130 13.68 -1.82 6.87
CA GLN A 130 14.51 -0.67 7.25
C GLN A 130 14.00 0.64 6.63
N ARG A 131 13.62 0.62 5.35
CA ARG A 131 13.03 1.78 4.66
C ARG A 131 11.68 2.19 5.26
N VAL A 132 10.82 1.22 5.58
CA VAL A 132 9.53 1.45 6.25
C VAL A 132 9.73 2.07 7.63
N ASN A 133 10.69 1.57 8.41
CA ASN A 133 11.03 2.13 9.72
C ASN A 133 11.51 3.59 9.62
N LEU A 134 12.39 3.90 8.67
CA LEU A 134 12.88 5.26 8.44
C LEU A 134 11.75 6.22 8.04
N ALA A 135 10.88 5.79 7.12
CA ALA A 135 9.73 6.56 6.69
C ALA A 135 8.78 6.84 7.86
N TYR A 136 8.49 5.84 8.70
CA TYR A 136 7.62 6.01 9.86
C TYR A 136 8.26 6.89 10.94
N ALA A 137 9.57 6.75 11.21
CA ALA A 137 10.28 7.62 12.15
C ALA A 137 10.21 9.10 11.73
N THR A 138 10.22 9.37 10.41
CA THR A 138 10.13 10.73 9.88
C THR A 138 8.69 11.25 9.85
N LEU A 139 7.74 10.48 9.32
CA LEU A 139 6.35 10.93 9.13
C LEU A 139 5.49 10.79 10.38
N GLY A 140 5.89 9.95 11.33
CA GLY A 140 5.24 9.78 12.63
C GLY A 140 5.58 10.89 13.64
N ASP A 141 6.66 11.65 13.41
CA ASP A 141 6.99 12.84 14.19
C ASP A 141 6.54 14.12 13.47
N ASN A 142 5.80 14.98 14.18
CA ASN A 142 5.21 16.18 13.57
C ASN A 142 6.26 17.21 13.12
N ALA A 143 7.37 17.36 13.83
CA ALA A 143 8.41 18.32 13.46
C ALA A 143 9.20 17.81 12.25
N ALA A 144 9.67 16.56 12.29
CA ALA A 144 10.38 15.91 11.21
C ALA A 144 9.54 15.81 9.93
N ARG A 145 8.23 15.51 10.05
CA ARG A 145 7.30 15.51 8.90
C ARG A 145 7.21 16.88 8.24
N ARG A 146 7.13 17.97 9.02
CA ARG A 146 7.09 19.34 8.46
C ARG A 146 8.37 19.69 7.72
N GLU A 147 9.54 19.34 8.28
CA GLU A 147 10.83 19.55 7.61
C GLU A 147 10.97 18.71 6.34
N TYR A 148 10.45 17.48 6.36
CA TYR A 148 10.39 16.62 5.20
C TYR A 148 9.49 17.18 4.10
N ASP A 149 8.28 17.63 4.47
CA ASP A 149 7.33 18.26 3.55
C ASP A 149 7.90 19.53 2.91
N ALA A 150 8.67 20.32 3.66
CA ALA A 150 9.35 21.51 3.13
C ALA A 150 10.40 21.13 2.07
N ARG A 151 11.17 20.06 2.30
CA ARG A 151 12.16 19.55 1.33
C ARG A 151 11.52 19.05 0.04
N LEU A 152 10.31 18.48 0.09
CA LEU A 152 9.61 17.98 -1.10
C LEU A 152 8.99 19.06 -1.99
N ARG A 153 8.96 20.33 -1.54
CA ARG A 153 8.44 21.47 -2.31
C ARG A 153 9.54 22.25 -3.02
N THR A 154 10.79 21.95 -2.71
CA THR A 154 11.99 22.59 -3.28
C THR A 154 12.45 21.78 -4.49
#